data_AF-A0A372G141-F1
#
_entry.id   AF-A0A372G141-F1
#
_cell.length_a   1.000
_cell.length_b   1.000
_cell.length_c   1.000
_cell.angle_alpha   90.00
_cell.angle_beta   90.00
_cell.angle_gamma   90.00
#
_symmetry.space_group_name_H-M   'P 1'
#
loop_
_entity.id
_entity.type
_entity.pdbx_description
1 polymer ?
#
loop_
_entity_poly.entity_id
_entity_poly.type
_entity_poly.pdbx_seq_one_letter_code
_entity_poly.pdbx_strand_id
1 'polypeptide(L)' 'MGYVWHESGQARYTVTGVTGLAPSGTVRYHDYRAPGGARLTFEAYGEAGWEVAHGSRLDQGDVTVYPQGRGL' A
#
# COMPACT_ATOMS: atom_id res chain seq x y z
N MET A 1 11.64 20.99 -2.95
CA MET A 1 11.73 19.54 -3.23
C MET A 1 10.35 18.95 -3.00
N GLY A 2 9.76 18.28 -4.00
CA GLY A 2 8.37 17.83 -3.95
C GLY A 2 8.21 16.38 -4.38
N TYR A 3 6.97 15.88 -4.37
CA TYR A 3 6.63 14.55 -4.88
C TYR A 3 6.77 14.49 -6.40
N VAL A 4 7.38 13.42 -6.89
CA VAL A 4 7.46 13.06 -8.31
C VAL A 4 6.74 11.75 -8.55
N TRP A 5 6.03 11.65 -9.67
CA TRP A 5 5.36 10.43 -10.08
C TRP A 5 6.36 9.28 -10.20
N HIS A 6 5.97 8.09 -9.77
CA HIS A 6 6.78 6.89 -9.82
C HIS A 6 6.10 5.78 -10.62
N GLU A 7 4.85 5.46 -10.30
CA GLU A 7 4.12 4.37 -10.94
C GLU A 7 2.61 4.62 -10.89
N SER A 8 1.87 4.00 -11.79
CA SER A 8 0.42 3.90 -11.69
C SER A 8 -0.07 2.65 -12.40
N GLY A 9 -1.16 2.07 -11.93
CA GLY A 9 -1.71 0.87 -12.55
C GLY A 9 -2.95 0.34 -11.86
N GLN A 10 -3.20 -0.94 -12.08
CA GLN A 10 -4.26 -1.68 -11.40
C GLN A 10 -3.75 -3.04 -10.91
N ALA A 11 -4.30 -3.51 -9.79
CA ALA A 11 -4.05 -4.85 -9.25
C ALA A 11 -5.36 -5.54 -8.88
N ARG A 12 -5.35 -6.87 -8.76
CA ARG A 12 -6.48 -7.65 -8.21
C ARG A 12 -6.24 -7.90 -6.72
N TYR A 13 -7.29 -7.87 -5.92
CA TYR A 13 -7.23 -8.16 -4.48
C TYR A 13 -8.22 -9.25 -4.08
N THR A 14 -7.93 -9.89 -2.94
CA THR A 14 -8.83 -10.76 -2.21
C THR A 14 -8.74 -10.38 -0.74
N VAL A 15 -9.89 -10.28 -0.08
CA VAL A 15 -9.99 -9.82 1.30
C VAL A 15 -9.90 -10.99 2.26
N THR A 16 -9.22 -10.77 3.38
CA THR A 16 -9.32 -11.60 4.58
C THR A 16 -9.64 -10.71 5.77
N GLY A 17 -10.46 -11.19 6.71
CA GLY A 17 -10.92 -10.39 7.85
C GLY A 17 -12.03 -9.41 7.51
N VAL A 18 -12.19 -8.38 8.35
CA VAL A 18 -13.25 -7.36 8.25
C VAL A 18 -12.65 -6.05 7.75
N THR A 19 -12.86 -5.72 6.48
CA THR A 19 -12.31 -4.51 5.85
C THR A 19 -13.38 -3.55 5.32
N GLY A 20 -14.64 -3.98 5.24
CA GLY A 20 -15.71 -3.21 4.59
C GLY A 20 -15.66 -3.22 3.05
N LEU A 21 -14.66 -3.88 2.45
CA LEU A 21 -14.54 -4.07 1.00
C LEU A 21 -15.30 -5.32 0.54
N ALA A 22 -15.56 -5.40 -0.77
CA ALA A 22 -16.03 -6.64 -1.39
C ALA A 22 -14.99 -7.77 -1.19
N PRO A 23 -15.38 -9.06 -1.18
CA PRO A 23 -14.45 -10.17 -0.93
C PRO A 23 -13.28 -10.27 -1.93
N SER A 24 -13.45 -9.72 -3.13
CA SER A 24 -12.42 -9.62 -4.16
C SER A 24 -12.76 -8.48 -5.12
N GLY A 25 -11.74 -7.95 -5.80
CA GLY A 25 -11.96 -6.91 -6.81
C GLY A 25 -10.65 -6.43 -7.42
N THR A 26 -10.68 -5.20 -7.94
CA THR A 26 -9.50 -4.50 -8.44
C THR A 26 -9.24 -3.24 -7.63
N VAL A 27 -7.98 -2.84 -7.52
CA VAL A 27 -7.56 -1.54 -7.02
C VAL A 27 -6.84 -0.81 -8.15
N ARG A 28 -7.12 0.48 -8.33
CA ARG A 28 -6.32 1.39 -9.16
C ARG A 28 -5.43 2.21 -8.26
N TYR A 29 -4.19 2.49 -8.68
CA TYR A 29 -3.23 3.21 -7.85
C TYR A 29 -2.38 4.23 -8.63
N HIS A 30 -1.93 5.26 -7.93
CA HIS A 30 -0.89 6.20 -8.36
C HIS A 30 0.11 6.43 -7.22
N ASP A 31 1.38 6.11 -7.47
CA ASP A 31 2.45 6.22 -6.50
C ASP A 31 3.42 7.34 -6.84
N TYR A 32 3.83 8.06 -5.80
CA TYR A 32 4.77 9.17 -5.86
C TYR A 32 5.88 9.00 -4.82
N ARG A 33 7.05 9.55 -5.13
CA ARG A 33 8.23 9.55 -4.25
C ARG A 33 8.75 10.97 -4.08
N ALA A 34 9.35 11.26 -2.93
CA ALA A 34 10.09 12.50 -2.71
C ALA A 34 11.45 12.20 -2.04
N PRO A 35 12.37 13.19 -1.97
CA PRO A 35 13.64 13.04 -1.26
C PRO A 35 13.44 12.63 0.21
N GLY A 36 14.46 12.00 0.80
CA GLY A 36 14.40 11.50 2.18
C GLY A 36 13.51 10.27 2.37
N GLY A 37 13.08 9.62 1.29
CA GLY A 37 12.31 8.37 1.38
C GLY A 37 10.81 8.55 1.56
N ALA A 38 10.30 9.77 1.54
CA ALA A 38 8.86 10.03 1.60
C ALA A 38 8.10 9.41 0.41
N ARG A 39 6.89 8.94 0.68
CA ARG A 39 5.97 8.27 -0.24
C ARG A 39 4.58 8.89 -0.11
N LEU A 40 3.90 8.98 -1.24
CA LEU A 40 2.49 9.37 -1.34
C LEU A 40 1.84 8.40 -2.32
N THR A 41 0.76 7.76 -1.91
CA THR A 41 -0.02 6.87 -2.76
C THR A 41 -1.49 7.30 -2.76
N PHE A 42 -2.14 7.12 -3.90
CA PHE A 42 -3.58 7.21 -4.05
C PHE A 42 -4.10 5.85 -4.49
N GLU A 43 -5.14 5.35 -3.82
CA GLU A 43 -5.71 4.03 -4.10
C GLU A 43 -7.24 4.13 -4.23
N ALA A 44 -7.81 3.43 -5.21
CA ALA A 44 -9.26 3.36 -5.39
C ALA A 44 -9.66 1.88 -5.56
N TYR A 45 -10.32 1.33 -4.53
CA TYR A 45 -10.77 -0.06 -4.49
C TYR A 45 -12.16 -0.22 -5.13
N GLY A 46 -12.27 -1.06 -6.16
CA GLY A 46 -13.50 -1.24 -6.93
C GLY A 46 -13.99 0.09 -7.52
N GLU A 47 -15.27 0.38 -7.29
CA GLU A 47 -15.93 1.63 -7.71
C GLU A 47 -15.84 2.75 -6.66
N ALA A 48 -15.08 2.56 -5.58
CA ALA A 48 -14.89 3.60 -4.57
C ALA A 48 -14.06 4.78 -5.13
N GLY A 49 -14.18 5.92 -4.43
CA GLY A 49 -13.33 7.08 -4.68
C GLY A 49 -11.86 6.83 -4.32
N TRP A 50 -11.00 7.79 -4.64
CA TRP A 50 -9.58 7.75 -4.29
C TRP A 50 -9.39 8.04 -2.80
N GLU A 51 -8.64 7.17 -2.14
CA GLU A 51 -8.08 7.38 -0.80
C GLU A 51 -6.60 7.73 -0.92
N VAL A 52 -6.07 8.43 0.09
CA VAL A 52 -4.69 8.90 0.11
C VAL A 52 -3.94 8.36 1.32
N ALA A 53 -2.72 7.89 1.11
CA ALA A 53 -1.82 7.47 2.17
C ALA A 53 -0.42 8.08 2.01
N HIS A 54 0.17 8.45 3.15
CA HIS A 54 1.56 8.89 3.24
C HIS A 54 2.41 7.78 3.85
N GLY A 55 3.66 7.67 3.40
CA GLY A 55 4.60 6.70 3.94
C GLY A 55 6.04 7.19 3.91
N SER A 56 6.90 6.41 4.56
CA SER A 56 8.34 6.58 4.54
C SER A 56 9.00 5.26 4.19
N ARG A 57 10.23 5.33 3.69
CA ARG A 57 11.09 4.15 3.59
C ARG A 57 11.53 3.77 5.00
N LEU A 58 11.24 2.53 5.39
CA LEU A 58 11.81 1.93 6.60
C LEU A 58 13.21 1.41 6.29
N ASP A 59 14.13 1.63 7.21
CA ASP A 59 15.43 0.99 7.23
C ASP A 59 15.36 -0.34 7.98
N GLN A 60 16.35 -1.21 7.77
CA GLN A 60 16.34 -2.55 8.35
C GLN A 60 16.27 -2.54 9.89
N GLY A 61 16.87 -1.53 10.53
CA GLY A 61 16.83 -1.36 11.99
C GLY A 61 15.46 -0.93 12.53
N ASP A 62 14.55 -0.42 11.68
CA ASP A 62 13.23 0.07 12.10
C ASP A 62 12.23 -1.07 12.35
N VAL A 63 12.53 -2.28 11.88
CA VAL A 63 11.61 -3.42 11.92
C VAL A 63 12.29 -4.65 12.51
N THR A 64 11.66 -5.25 13.51
CA THR A 64 12.01 -6.60 13.99
C THR A 64 10.94 -7.57 13.54
N VAL A 65 11.31 -8.58 12.75
CA VAL A 65 10.40 -9.64 12.31
C VAL A 65 10.50 -10.82 13.28
N TYR A 66 9.38 -11.22 13.88
CA TYR A 66 9.31 -12.39 14.76
C TYR A 66 8.74 -13.58 13.99
N PRO A 67 9.58 -14.54 13.56
CA PRO A 67 9.08 -15.72 12.86
C PRO A 67 8.22 -16.56 13.81
N GLN A 68 7.00 -16.86 13.40
CA GLN A 68 6.19 -17.89 14.06
C GLN A 68 6.56 -19.24 13.42
N GLY A 69 7.14 -20.14 14.20
CA GLY A 69 7.37 -21.51 13.74
C GLY A 69 6.04 -22.16 13.36
N ARG A 70 6.00 -22.87 12.23
CA ARG A 70 4.86 -23.72 11.89
C ARG A 70 4.78 -24.78 12.99
N GLY A 71 3.75 -24.76 13.83
CA GLY A 71 3.53 -25.81 14.82
C GLY A 71 3.58 -27.17 14.12
N LEU A 72 4.37 -28.10 14.67
CA LEU A 72 4.44 -29.49 14.24
C LEU A 72 3.07 -30.16 14.34
#